data_AF-A0A5D3E2A7-F1
#
_entry.id   AF-A0A5D3E2A7-F1
#
_cell.length_a   1.000
_cell.length_b   1.000
_cell.length_c   1.000
_cell.angle_alpha   90.00
_cell.angle_beta   90.00
_cell.angle_gamma   90.00
#
_symmetry.space_group_name_H-M   'P 1'
#
loop_
_entity.id
_entity.type
_entity.pdbx_description
1 polymer ?
#
loop_
_entity_poly.entity_id
_entity_poly.type
_entity_poly.pdbx_seq_one_letter_code
_entity_poly.pdbx_strand_id
1 'polypeptide(L)'
;MAERTVFDGEAAERVVTELRESYNSGKTRSYEWRENQLKNMLKLVCENEDVMVQTVNSDLHKPEFEAFAHEYEWTLELNDRAYKL
;
A
#
# COMPACT_ATOMS: atom_id res chain seq x y z
N MET A 1 18.19 -19.46 -0.01
CA MET A 1 16.84 -19.37 0.60
C MET A 1 16.94 -18.25 1.63
N ALA A 2 16.37 -17.08 1.33
CA ALA A 2 16.39 -15.98 2.28
C ALA A 2 15.65 -16.40 3.55
N GLU A 3 16.25 -16.11 4.71
CA GLU A 3 15.66 -16.38 6.01
C GLU A 3 14.33 -15.62 6.11
N ARG A 4 13.22 -16.35 6.28
CA ARG A 4 11.90 -15.75 6.43
C ARG A 4 11.85 -15.10 7.81
N THR A 5 12.07 -13.80 7.87
CA THR A 5 11.84 -13.02 9.08
C THR A 5 10.35 -13.07 9.40
N VAL A 6 9.98 -13.79 10.47
CA VAL A 6 8.60 -13.88 10.93
C VAL A 6 8.25 -12.57 11.64
N PHE A 7 7.15 -11.94 11.22
CA PHE A 7 6.59 -10.83 11.96
C PHE A 7 5.91 -11.36 13.23
N ASP A 8 6.55 -11.18 14.38
CA ASP A 8 6.11 -11.69 15.69
C ASP A 8 5.48 -10.59 16.55
N GLY A 9 5.14 -10.94 17.80
CA GLY A 9 4.50 -10.02 18.74
C GLY A 9 5.38 -8.82 19.11
N GLU A 10 6.68 -9.03 19.33
CA GLU A 10 7.60 -7.94 19.66
C GLU A 10 7.81 -6.99 18.47
N ALA A 11 7.90 -7.52 17.24
CA ALA A 11 7.95 -6.72 16.03
C ALA A 11 6.68 -5.88 15.85
N ALA A 12 5.51 -6.47 16.12
CA ALA A 12 4.23 -5.76 16.06
C ALA A 12 4.17 -4.61 17.08
N GLU A 13 4.61 -4.85 18.32
CA GLU A 13 4.63 -3.82 19.36
C GLU A 13 5.55 -2.64 19.01
N ARG A 14 6.72 -2.90 18.42
CA ARG A 14 7.62 -1.84 17.94
C ARG A 14 6.97 -0.99 16.86
N VAL A 15 6.39 -1.62 15.83
CA VAL A 15 5.70 -0.90 14.74
C VAL A 15 4.57 -0.04 15.28
N VAL A 16 3.73 -0.59 16.17
CA VAL A 16 2.61 0.15 16.76
C VAL A 16 3.10 1.34 17.60
N THR A 17 4.20 1.18 18.33
CA THR A 17 4.80 2.25 19.13
C THR A 17 5.27 3.40 18.25
N GLU A 18 6.03 3.12 17.20
CA GLU A 18 6.54 4.12 16.24
C GLU A 18 5.40 4.86 15.52
N LEU A 19 4.33 4.15 15.14
CA LEU A 19 3.15 4.75 14.52
C LEU A 19 2.42 5.70 15.48
N ARG A 20 2.29 5.33 16.76
CA ARG A 20 1.67 6.19 17.79
C ARG A 20 2.50 7.45 18.01
N GLU A 21 3.82 7.32 18.11
CA GLU A 21 4.72 8.47 18.24
C GLU A 21 4.62 9.42 17.04
N SER A 22 4.64 8.87 15.83
CA SER A 22 4.48 9.63 14.58
C SER A 22 3.16 10.39 14.55
N TYR A 23 2.06 9.76 14.94
CA TYR A 23 0.75 10.42 15.02
C TYR A 23 0.70 11.50 16.11
N ASN A 24 1.17 11.17 17.32
CA ASN A 24 1.13 12.07 18.49
C ASN A 24 2.03 13.30 18.30
N SER A 25 3.10 13.20 17.52
CA SER A 25 3.94 14.34 17.13
C SER A 25 3.19 15.40 16.30
N GLY A 26 2.01 15.06 15.75
CA GLY A 26 1.24 15.94 14.87
C GLY A 26 1.72 15.97 13.42
N LYS A 27 2.80 15.22 13.07
CA LYS A 27 3.34 15.12 11.70
C LYS A 27 2.28 14.80 10.65
N THR A 28 1.31 13.95 11.01
CA THR A 28 0.25 13.49 10.10
C THR A 28 -0.90 14.49 9.90
N ARG A 29 -0.90 15.62 10.62
CA ARG A 29 -2.00 16.60 10.61
C ARG A 29 -1.96 17.55 9.43
N SER A 30 -0.79 17.82 8.85
CA SER A 30 -0.73 18.75 7.72
C SER A 30 -1.38 18.14 6.48
N TYR A 31 -2.05 19.00 5.70
CA TYR A 31 -2.65 18.58 4.44
C TYR A 31 -1.58 18.06 3.48
N GLU A 32 -0.49 18.81 3.32
CA GLU A 32 0.65 18.45 2.47
C GLU A 32 1.23 17.07 2.82
N TRP A 33 1.34 16.73 4.11
CA TRP A 33 1.83 15.41 4.50
C TRP A 33 0.89 14.30 4.02
N ARG A 34 -0.43 14.47 4.23
CA ARG A 34 -1.44 13.49 3.79
C ARG A 34 -1.46 13.35 2.28
N GLU A 35 -1.43 14.48 1.56
CA GLU A 35 -1.37 14.51 0.10
C GLU A 35 -0.14 13.77 -0.41
N ASN A 36 1.05 14.05 0.16
CA ASN A 36 2.29 13.37 -0.21
C ASN A 36 2.25 11.87 0.08
N GLN A 37 1.64 11.44 1.20
CA GLN A 37 1.47 10.00 1.45
C GLN A 37 0.56 9.34 0.42
N LEU A 38 -0.55 9.98 0.04
CA LEU A 38 -1.45 9.44 -1.00
C LEU A 38 -0.75 9.34 -2.35
N LYS A 39 0.01 10.37 -2.76
CA LYS A 39 0.82 10.34 -3.98
C LYS A 39 1.86 9.22 -3.97
N ASN A 40 2.52 9.00 -2.83
CA ASN A 40 3.49 7.91 -2.68
C ASN A 40 2.83 6.53 -2.72
N MET A 41 1.63 6.37 -2.15
CA MET A 41 0.86 5.13 -2.26
C MET A 41 0.46 4.84 -3.71
N LEU A 42 0.02 5.86 -4.44
CA LEU A 42 -0.29 5.73 -5.87
C LEU A 42 0.95 5.32 -6.67
N LYS A 43 2.07 6.01 -6.43
CA LYS A 43 3.36 5.69 -7.06
C LYS A 43 3.79 4.24 -6.79
N LEU A 44 3.66 3.78 -5.54
CA LEU A 44 3.97 2.40 -5.16
C LEU A 44 3.16 1.40 -5.99
N VAL A 45 1.85 1.62 -6.12
CA VAL A 45 0.98 0.73 -6.90
C VAL A 45 1.41 0.75 -8.37
N CYS A 46 1.54 1.93 -8.99
CA CYS A 46 1.93 2.07 -10.39
C CYS A 46 3.29 1.43 -10.72
N GLU A 47 4.28 1.58 -9.84
CA GLU A 47 5.62 1.02 -10.04
C GLU A 47 5.67 -0.50 -9.91
N ASN A 48 4.63 -1.13 -9.36
CA ASN A 48 4.60 -2.57 -9.04
C ASN A 48 3.41 -3.32 -9.69
N GLU A 49 2.83 -2.78 -10.77
CA GLU A 49 1.68 -3.37 -11.49
C GLU A 49 1.85 -4.87 -11.77
N ASP A 50 2.89 -5.24 -12.52
CA ASP A 50 3.15 -6.63 -12.93
C ASP A 50 3.29 -7.56 -11.72
N VAL A 51 4.01 -7.09 -10.70
CA VAL A 51 4.24 -7.86 -9.46
C VAL A 51 2.92 -8.07 -8.73
N MET A 52 2.05 -7.07 -8.65
CA MET A 52 0.74 -7.18 -8.02
C MET A 52 -0.15 -8.17 -8.77
N VAL A 53 -0.26 -8.04 -10.10
CA VAL A 53 -1.08 -8.93 -10.94
C VAL A 53 -0.60 -10.38 -10.81
N GLN A 54 0.71 -10.61 -10.90
CA GLN A 54 1.30 -11.94 -10.75
C GLN A 54 1.10 -12.51 -9.34
N THR A 55 1.20 -11.69 -8.29
CA THR A 55 0.98 -12.15 -6.91
C THR A 55 -0.47 -12.55 -6.69
N VAL A 56 -1.43 -11.77 -7.18
CA VAL A 56 -2.87 -12.11 -7.09
C VAL A 56 -3.17 -13.39 -7.87
N ASN A 57 -2.55 -13.59 -9.04
CA ASN A 57 -2.66 -14.85 -9.77
C ASN A 57 -2.06 -16.02 -8.98
N SER A 58 -0.85 -15.88 -8.43
CA SER A 58 -0.18 -16.94 -7.67
C SER A 58 -0.93 -17.35 -6.41
N ASP A 59 -1.44 -16.37 -5.65
CA ASP A 59 -2.07 -16.62 -4.36
C ASP A 59 -3.52 -17.09 -4.50
N LEU A 60 -4.26 -16.50 -5.44
CA LEU A 60 -5.71 -16.69 -5.58
C LEU A 60 -6.12 -17.42 -6.86
N HIS A 61 -5.18 -17.77 -7.74
CA HIS A 61 -5.43 -18.36 -9.07
C HIS A 61 -6.37 -17.53 -9.95
N LYS A 62 -6.44 -16.22 -9.71
CA LYS A 62 -7.26 -15.28 -10.48
C LYS A 62 -6.58 -14.99 -11.83
N PRO A 63 -7.28 -15.06 -12.97
CA PRO A 63 -6.69 -14.71 -14.27
C PRO A 63 -6.12 -13.28 -14.27
N GLU A 64 -5.00 -13.08 -14.97
CA GLU A 64 -4.27 -11.80 -14.97
C GLU A 64 -5.15 -10.60 -15.30
N PHE A 65 -6.02 -10.72 -16.31
CA PHE A 65 -6.95 -9.65 -16.69
C PHE A 65 -7.91 -9.28 -15.56
N GLU A 66 -8.41 -10.27 -14.82
CA GLU A 66 -9.33 -10.03 -13.72
C GLU A 66 -8.61 -9.48 -12.48
N ALA A 67 -7.37 -9.91 -12.24
CA ALA A 67 -6.51 -9.33 -11.22
C ALA A 67 -6.19 -7.85 -11.53
N PHE A 68 -5.85 -7.55 -12.78
CA PHE A 68 -5.63 -6.18 -13.26
C PHE A 68 -6.89 -5.31 -13.09
N ALA A 69 -8.02 -5.72 -13.67
CA ALA A 69 -9.22 -4.88 -13.69
C ALA A 69 -9.79 -4.61 -12.29
N HIS A 70 -9.84 -5.63 -11.42
CA HIS A 70 -10.53 -5.53 -10.13
C HIS A 70 -9.63 -5.06 -8.98
N GLU A 71 -8.34 -5.38 -8.98
CA GLU A 71 -7.44 -5.05 -7.86
C GLU A 71 -6.56 -3.83 -8.18
N TYR A 72 -6.11 -3.69 -9.42
CA TYR A 72 -5.18 -2.65 -9.82
C TYR A 72 -5.88 -1.43 -10.44
N GLU A 73 -6.57 -1.61 -11.57
CA GLU A 73 -7.21 -0.52 -12.33
C GLU A 73 -8.26 0.22 -11.48
N TRP A 74 -9.11 -0.52 -10.77
CA TRP A 74 -10.10 0.07 -9.86
C TRP A 74 -9.46 0.92 -8.76
N THR A 75 -8.33 0.48 -8.20
CA THR A 75 -7.59 1.21 -7.15
C THR A 75 -7.01 2.53 -7.69
N LEU A 76 -6.53 2.53 -8.94
CA LEU A 76 -6.06 3.75 -9.60
C LEU A 76 -7.21 4.72 -9.90
N GLU A 77 -8.32 4.22 -10.47
CA GLU A 77 -9.45 5.07 -10.88
C GLU A 77 -10.12 5.76 -9.69
N LEU A 78 -10.27 5.07 -8.55
CA LEU A 78 -10.82 5.67 -7.34
C LEU A 78 -9.97 6.85 -6.83
N ASN A 79 -8.64 6.74 -6.92
CA ASN A 79 -7.74 7.80 -6.50
C ASN A 79 -7.76 9.01 -7.45
N ASP A 80 -7.77 8.78 -8.76
CA ASP A 80 -7.85 9.86 -9.76
C ASP A 80 -9.17 10.65 -9.64
N ARG A 81 -10.30 9.93 -9.46
CA ARG A 81 -11.62 10.55 -9.28
C ARG A 81 -11.76 11.30 -7.96
N ALA A 82 -11.25 10.74 -6.85
CA ALA A 82 -11.46 11.31 -5.53
C ALA A 82 -10.59 12.56 -5.28
N TYR A 83 -9.40 12.63 -5.89
CA TYR A 83 -8.43 13.62 -5.49
C TYR A 83 -7.95 14.55 -6.61
N LYS A 84 -8.09 14.20 -7.91
CA LYS A 84 -7.54 14.99 -9.04
C LYS A 84 -6.16 15.60 -8.73
N LEU A 85 -5.30 14.81 -8.09
CA LEU A 85 -3.94 15.21 -7.67
C LEU A 85 -2.97 15.14 -8.83
#